data_AF-A0A9D5A7L1-F1
#
_entry.id   AF-A0A9D5A7L1-F1
#
_cell.length_a   1.000
_cell.length_b   1.000
_cell.length_c   1.000
_cell.angle_alpha   90.00
_cell.angle_beta   90.00
_cell.angle_gamma   90.00
#
_symmetry.space_group_name_H-M   'P 1'
#
loop_
_entity.id
_entity.type
_entity.pdbx_description
1 polymer ?
#
loop_
_entity_poly.entity_id
_entity_poly.type
_entity_poly.pdbx_seq_one_letter_code
_entity_poly.pdbx_strand_id
1 'polypeptide(L)'
;RLNTPQTPSLSLSNTTSHQSSTRFFFKPLRFKGLNTKSSKRFICEAVKSSMAVEVEVFEKEALVVSLAKYIADLSNKFTQQRGAFTVCLSGGSLINYFRKLLEPPYVDSIEWGKWHVFWVDERVVPKDHEDSNY
;
A
#
# COMPACT_ATOMS: atom_id res chain seq x y z
N ARG A 1 -64.89 16.72 4.73
CA ARG A 1 -63.72 17.43 4.14
C ARG A 1 -62.50 17.10 4.99
N LEU A 2 -61.67 16.16 4.54
CA LEU A 2 -60.33 15.89 5.06
C LEU A 2 -59.51 15.51 3.82
N ASN A 3 -58.60 16.41 3.44
CA ASN A 3 -57.69 16.25 2.31
C ASN A 3 -56.50 15.42 2.75
N THR A 4 -56.31 14.24 2.16
CA THR A 4 -55.03 13.53 2.15
C THR A 4 -54.21 14.01 0.94
N PRO A 5 -52.98 14.52 1.12
CA PRO A 5 -52.13 14.85 -0.01
C PRO A 5 -51.54 13.57 -0.65
N GLN A 6 -51.76 13.42 -1.95
CA GLN A 6 -51.10 12.42 -2.80
C GLN A 6 -49.63 12.80 -2.95
N THR A 7 -48.73 11.85 -2.67
CA THR A 7 -47.31 11.94 -3.05
C THR A 7 -47.15 11.51 -4.50
N PRO A 8 -46.44 12.28 -5.36
CA PRO A 8 -46.13 11.84 -6.71
C PRO A 8 -44.97 10.84 -6.70
N SER A 9 -45.18 9.68 -7.32
CA SER A 9 -44.14 8.69 -7.60
C SER A 9 -43.21 9.22 -8.70
N LEU A 10 -41.96 9.54 -8.34
CA LEU A 10 -40.91 9.85 -9.31
C LEU A 10 -40.19 8.55 -9.68
N SER A 11 -40.39 8.10 -10.92
CA SER A 11 -39.68 7.00 -11.55
C SER A 11 -38.24 7.42 -11.87
N LEU A 12 -37.27 6.89 -11.13
CA LEU A 12 -35.86 6.99 -11.49
C LEU A 12 -35.49 5.84 -12.44
N SER A 13 -35.25 6.20 -13.70
CA SER A 13 -34.63 5.35 -14.70
C SER A 13 -33.16 5.12 -14.33
N ASN A 14 -32.81 3.90 -13.90
CA ASN A 14 -31.41 3.51 -13.71
C ASN A 14 -30.74 3.28 -15.08
N THR A 15 -29.96 4.26 -15.51
CA THR A 15 -28.95 4.11 -16.57
C THR A 15 -27.72 3.39 -16.04
N THR A 16 -27.35 2.36 -16.78
CA THR A 16 -26.20 1.47 -16.65
C THR A 16 -24.87 2.19 -16.48
N SER A 17 -24.04 1.76 -15.53
CA SER A 17 -22.59 1.64 -15.80
C SER A 17 -22.04 0.38 -15.12
N HIS A 18 -21.86 -0.64 -15.94
CA HIS A 18 -21.09 -1.83 -15.59
C HIS A 18 -19.63 -1.39 -15.38
N GLN A 19 -19.16 -1.28 -14.15
CA GLN A 19 -17.72 -1.23 -13.89
C GLN A 19 -17.16 -2.62 -14.15
N SER A 20 -16.41 -2.73 -15.23
CA SER A 20 -15.60 -3.89 -15.58
C SER A 20 -14.70 -4.27 -14.40
N SER A 21 -14.99 -5.42 -13.79
CA SER A 21 -14.12 -6.05 -12.80
C SER A 21 -12.81 -6.44 -13.47
N THR A 22 -11.79 -5.61 -13.32
CA THR A 22 -10.42 -5.94 -13.72
C THR A 22 -9.92 -7.02 -12.77
N ARG A 23 -10.07 -8.28 -13.17
CA ARG A 23 -9.39 -9.40 -12.51
C ARG A 23 -7.89 -9.16 -12.61
N PHE A 24 -7.27 -8.71 -11.51
CA PHE A 24 -5.83 -8.67 -11.38
C PHE A 24 -5.31 -10.11 -11.32
N PHE A 25 -4.87 -10.59 -12.47
CA PHE A 25 -4.20 -11.87 -12.58
C PHE A 25 -2.81 -11.70 -11.96
N PHE A 26 -2.66 -12.08 -10.68
CA PHE A 26 -1.34 -12.29 -10.10
C PHE A 26 -0.66 -13.38 -10.93
N LYS A 27 0.26 -12.98 -11.81
CA LYS A 27 1.20 -13.91 -12.41
C LYS A 27 2.22 -14.23 -11.32
N PRO A 28 2.27 -15.45 -10.78
CA PRO A 28 3.40 -15.83 -9.94
C PRO A 28 4.67 -15.61 -10.77
N LEU A 29 5.67 -14.95 -10.18
CA LEU A 29 6.99 -14.79 -10.77
C LEU A 29 7.63 -16.17 -10.86
N ARG A 30 7.29 -16.92 -11.92
CA ARG A 30 7.94 -18.17 -12.26
C ARG A 30 9.24 -17.80 -12.97
N PHE A 31 10.34 -17.86 -12.20
CA PHE A 31 11.70 -17.73 -12.72
C PHE A 31 11.89 -18.71 -13.88
N LYS A 32 11.94 -18.20 -15.11
CA LYS A 32 12.33 -18.98 -16.28
C LYS A 32 13.85 -19.00 -16.31
N GLY A 33 14.42 -20.14 -15.94
CA GLY A 33 15.85 -20.39 -16.03
C GLY A 33 16.36 -20.07 -17.44
N LEU A 34 17.30 -19.15 -17.52
CA LEU A 34 18.06 -18.91 -18.74
C LEU A 34 19.06 -20.05 -18.92
N ASN A 35 18.89 -20.78 -20.01
CA ASN A 35 19.88 -21.70 -20.52
C ASN A 35 20.89 -20.89 -21.35
N THR A 36 22.07 -20.64 -20.81
CA THR A 36 23.25 -20.38 -21.62
C THR A 36 24.38 -21.29 -21.14
N LYS A 37 24.83 -22.14 -22.07
CA LYS A 37 26.01 -22.98 -21.90
C LYS A 37 27.23 -22.07 -21.74
N SER A 38 27.78 -21.97 -20.54
CA SER A 38 29.23 -21.98 -20.36
C SER A 38 29.60 -22.17 -18.89
N SER A 39 30.59 -23.02 -18.70
CA SER A 39 31.12 -23.53 -17.45
C SER A 39 31.60 -22.42 -16.50
N LYS A 40 31.00 -22.33 -15.31
CA LYS A 40 31.67 -22.48 -14.00
C LYS A 40 30.62 -22.33 -12.90
N ARG A 41 30.43 -23.43 -12.17
CA ARG A 41 29.69 -23.65 -10.91
C ARG A 41 29.04 -22.41 -10.32
N PHE A 42 27.71 -22.46 -10.18
CA PHE A 42 26.96 -21.66 -9.24
C PHE A 42 27.60 -21.78 -7.86
N ILE A 43 28.41 -20.80 -7.50
CA ILE A 43 28.47 -20.40 -6.10
C ILE A 43 27.19 -19.59 -5.94
N CYS A 44 26.15 -20.22 -5.36
CA CYS A 44 25.23 -19.43 -4.56
C CYS A 44 26.12 -18.76 -3.52
N GLU A 45 26.51 -17.52 -3.79
CA GLU A 45 27.13 -16.71 -2.78
C GLU A 45 26.05 -16.59 -1.72
N ALA A 46 26.27 -17.29 -0.60
CA ALA A 46 25.51 -17.07 0.60
C ALA A 46 25.66 -15.57 0.86
N VAL A 47 24.64 -14.80 0.46
CA VAL A 47 24.55 -13.40 0.82
C VAL A 47 24.59 -13.43 2.32
N LYS A 48 25.73 -13.00 2.86
CA LYS A 48 26.00 -12.97 4.28
C LYS A 48 25.00 -11.98 4.84
N SER A 49 23.81 -12.48 5.18
CA SER A 49 22.82 -11.71 5.91
C SER A 49 23.37 -11.63 7.33
N SER A 50 24.36 -10.76 7.52
CA SER A 50 24.52 -10.17 8.83
C SER A 50 23.23 -9.39 9.04
N MET A 51 22.34 -9.92 9.88
CA MET A 51 21.21 -9.17 10.42
C MET A 51 21.77 -8.05 11.30
N ALA A 52 22.43 -7.08 10.66
CA ALA A 52 22.79 -5.84 11.28
C ALA A 52 21.47 -5.11 11.53
N VAL A 53 21.05 -5.13 12.78
CA VAL A 53 19.92 -4.31 13.23
C VAL A 53 20.45 -2.91 13.37
N GLU A 54 19.98 -2.01 12.53
CA GLU A 54 20.22 -0.58 12.67
C GLU A 54 19.18 -0.01 13.63
N VAL A 55 19.64 0.63 14.70
CA VAL A 55 18.78 1.25 15.71
C VAL A 55 19.10 2.73 15.77
N GLU A 56 18.09 3.54 15.50
CA GLU A 56 18.16 5.00 15.60
C GLU A 56 17.14 5.49 16.62
N VAL A 57 17.55 6.45 17.47
CA VAL A 57 16.70 7.02 18.51
C VAL A 57 16.38 8.47 18.14
N PHE A 58 15.10 8.79 18.11
CA PHE A 58 14.60 10.10 17.72
C PHE A 58 13.64 10.66 18.77
N GLU A 59 13.57 11.99 18.85
CA GLU A 59 12.39 12.64 19.42
C GLU A 59 11.18 12.45 18.49
N LYS A 60 9.97 12.47 19.06
CA LYS A 60 8.72 12.17 18.34
C LYS A 60 8.55 12.91 17.02
N GLU A 61 8.80 14.22 16.97
CA GLU A 61 8.66 15.00 15.73
C GLU A 61 9.77 14.69 14.72
N ALA A 62 11.02 14.55 15.19
CA ALA A 62 12.15 14.19 14.35
C ALA A 62 11.95 12.80 13.72
N LEU A 63 11.35 11.86 14.46
CA LEU A 63 11.01 10.52 13.97
C LEU A 63 10.08 10.59 12.77
N VAL A 64 8.98 11.32 12.87
CA VAL A 64 7.96 11.41 11.80
C VAL A 64 8.58 12.02 10.53
N VAL A 65 9.42 13.05 10.68
CA VAL A 65 10.10 13.71 9.54
C VAL A 65 11.12 12.79 8.88
N SER A 66 11.98 12.14 9.69
CA SER A 66 13.00 11.20 9.19
C SER A 66 12.35 10.00 8.50
N LEU A 67 11.30 9.44 9.10
CA LEU A 67 10.56 8.31 8.58
C LEU A 67 9.89 8.64 7.23
N ALA A 68 9.27 9.82 7.10
CA ALA A 68 8.65 10.24 5.84
C ALA A 68 9.69 10.35 4.72
N LYS A 69 10.86 10.93 5.01
CA LYS A 69 11.96 10.99 4.04
C LYS A 69 12.40 9.59 3.62
N TYR A 70 12.63 8.72 4.61
CA TYR A 70 13.08 7.35 4.37
C TYR A 70 12.11 6.56 3.49
N ILE A 71 10.81 6.62 3.81
CA ILE A 71 9.77 5.92 3.04
C ILE A 71 9.65 6.51 1.62
N ALA A 72 9.72 7.83 1.47
CA ALA A 72 9.65 8.47 0.15
C ALA A 72 10.84 8.03 -0.74
N ASP A 73 12.05 7.97 -0.18
CA ASP A 73 13.24 7.51 -0.89
C ASP A 73 13.11 6.04 -1.31
N LEU A 74 12.60 5.17 -0.43
CA LEU A 74 12.34 3.76 -0.75
C LEU A 74 11.25 3.60 -1.81
N SER A 75 10.15 4.35 -1.68
CA SER A 75 9.06 4.39 -2.64
C SER A 75 9.59 4.74 -4.01
N ASN A 76 10.34 5.84 -4.13
CA ASN A 76 10.91 6.27 -5.40
C ASN A 76 11.87 5.22 -5.99
N LYS A 77 12.74 4.65 -5.16
CA LYS A 77 13.68 3.60 -5.58
C LYS A 77 12.96 2.38 -6.17
N PHE A 78 11.95 1.86 -5.49
CA PHE A 78 11.29 0.61 -5.90
C PHE A 78 10.24 0.81 -6.98
N THR A 79 9.56 1.96 -7.01
CA THR A 79 8.68 2.31 -8.14
C THR A 79 9.48 2.42 -9.44
N GLN A 80 10.69 2.99 -9.43
CA GLN A 80 11.57 3.01 -10.60
C GLN A 80 12.10 1.61 -10.98
N GLN A 81 12.54 0.82 -10.00
CA GLN A 81 13.15 -0.49 -10.28
C GLN A 81 12.16 -1.59 -10.65
N ARG A 82 10.94 -1.55 -10.08
CA ARG A 82 9.97 -2.65 -10.13
C ARG A 82 8.59 -2.23 -10.63
N GLY A 83 8.36 -0.94 -10.82
CA GLY A 83 7.05 -0.40 -11.19
C GLY A 83 6.03 -0.34 -10.05
N ALA A 84 6.40 -0.75 -8.83
CA ALA A 84 5.52 -0.78 -7.66
C ALA A 84 6.30 -0.63 -6.35
N PHE A 85 5.65 -0.09 -5.32
CA PHE A 85 6.12 -0.06 -3.95
C PHE A 85 5.11 -0.75 -3.03
N THR A 86 5.53 -1.82 -2.36
CA THR A 86 4.67 -2.61 -1.47
C THR A 86 5.08 -2.38 -0.02
N VAL A 87 4.10 -2.06 0.83
CA VAL A 87 4.29 -1.88 2.27
C VAL A 87 3.23 -2.66 3.05
N CYS A 88 3.66 -3.31 4.14
CA CYS A 88 2.77 -3.94 5.10
C CYS A 88 2.81 -3.13 6.40
N LEU A 89 1.66 -2.63 6.84
CA LEU A 89 1.51 -1.80 8.03
C LEU A 89 1.02 -2.65 9.19
N SER A 90 1.61 -2.46 10.36
CA SER A 90 0.99 -2.91 11.60
C SER A 90 -0.10 -1.93 12.02
N GLY A 91 -1.08 -2.41 12.76
CA GLY A 91 -2.10 -1.56 13.38
C GLY A 91 -1.57 -0.61 14.46
N GLY A 92 -2.51 -0.01 15.20
CA GLY A 92 -2.23 0.84 16.35
C GLY A 92 -1.64 2.20 15.95
N SER A 93 -0.73 2.73 16.79
CA SER A 93 -0.22 4.11 16.62
C SER A 93 0.78 4.28 15.48
N LEU A 94 1.22 3.20 14.82
CA LEU A 94 2.21 3.27 13.74
C LEU A 94 1.73 4.18 12.59
N ILE A 95 0.44 4.08 12.23
CA ILE A 95 -0.14 4.86 11.13
C ILE A 95 0.02 6.38 11.35
N ASN A 96 0.00 6.82 12.61
CA ASN A 96 0.14 8.24 12.96
C ASN A 96 1.54 8.79 12.63
N TYR A 97 2.55 7.94 12.52
CA TYR A 97 3.91 8.37 12.13
C TYR A 97 4.07 8.56 10.62
N PHE A 98 3.10 8.14 9.81
CA PHE A 98 3.11 8.33 8.35
C PHE A 98 2.53 9.69 7.95
N ARG A 99 1.97 10.47 8.88
CA ARG A 99 1.25 11.73 8.60
C ARG A 99 2.03 12.71 7.71
N LYS A 100 3.36 12.79 7.87
CA LYS A 100 4.20 13.70 7.07
C LYS A 100 4.25 13.34 5.59
N LEU A 101 3.98 12.10 5.21
CA LEU A 101 3.89 11.72 3.80
C LEU A 101 2.68 12.35 3.09
N LEU A 102 1.65 12.76 3.85
CA LEU A 102 0.45 13.42 3.34
C LEU A 102 0.60 14.96 3.29
N GLU A 103 1.78 15.48 3.59
CA GLU A 103 2.10 16.90 3.52
C GLU A 103 3.10 17.18 2.38
N PRO A 104 3.18 18.41 1.84
CA PRO A 104 4.23 18.79 0.91
C PRO A 104 5.63 18.61 1.53
N PRO A 105 6.64 18.19 0.74
CA PRO A 105 6.57 17.91 -0.71
C PRO A 105 6.17 16.46 -1.04
N TYR A 106 5.92 15.60 -0.05
CA TYR A 106 5.75 14.16 -0.26
C TYR A 106 4.42 13.82 -0.92
N VAL A 107 3.35 14.51 -0.51
CA VAL A 107 2.00 14.26 -1.04
C VAL A 107 1.95 14.35 -2.57
N ASP A 108 2.72 15.27 -3.17
CA ASP A 108 2.74 15.51 -4.61
C ASP A 108 3.85 14.75 -5.35
N SER A 109 4.92 14.36 -4.66
CA SER A 109 6.09 13.70 -5.28
C SER A 109 5.99 12.18 -5.30
N ILE A 110 5.17 11.59 -4.43
CA ILE A 110 4.99 10.14 -4.35
C ILE A 110 3.99 9.67 -5.43
N GLU A 111 4.38 8.64 -6.19
CA GLU A 111 3.51 7.98 -7.16
C GLU A 111 2.51 7.02 -6.47
N TRP A 112 1.52 7.56 -5.76
CA TRP A 112 0.55 6.79 -4.95
C TRP A 112 -0.17 5.67 -5.73
N GLY A 113 -0.39 5.85 -7.04
CA GLY A 113 -0.99 4.82 -7.89
C GLY A 113 -0.16 3.54 -8.04
N LYS A 114 1.14 3.58 -7.67
CA LYS A 114 2.05 2.43 -7.67
C LYS A 114 2.22 1.80 -6.28
N TRP A 115 1.52 2.31 -5.26
CA TRP A 115 1.58 1.77 -3.91
C TRP A 115 0.63 0.58 -3.76
N HIS A 116 1.13 -0.45 -3.08
CA HIS A 116 0.34 -1.57 -2.60
C HIS A 116 0.47 -1.64 -1.09
N VAL A 117 -0.60 -1.29 -0.39
CA VAL A 117 -0.64 -1.24 1.08
C VAL A 117 -1.42 -2.44 1.59
N PHE A 118 -0.84 -3.15 2.55
CA PHE A 118 -1.46 -4.29 3.23
C PHE A 118 -1.42 -4.07 4.73
N TRP A 119 -2.39 -4.61 5.45
CA TRP A 119 -2.30 -4.77 6.89
C TRP A 119 -1.60 -6.10 7.20
N VAL A 120 -0.68 -6.08 8.17
CA VAL A 120 -0.04 -7.31 8.70
C VAL A 120 -1.07 -8.16 9.45
N ASP A 121 -1.96 -7.48 10.17
CA ASP A 121 -3.06 -8.05 10.96
C ASP A 121 -4.30 -7.15 10.88
N GLU A 122 -5.48 -7.74 11.07
CA GLU A 122 -6.74 -7.00 11.19
C GLU A 122 -7.66 -7.71 12.18
N ARG A 123 -8.52 -6.93 12.83
CA ARG A 123 -9.44 -7.37 13.86
C ARG A 123 -10.73 -7.78 13.16
N VAL A 124 -11.32 -8.88 13.62
CA VAL A 124 -12.57 -9.41 13.03
C VAL A 124 -13.76 -8.64 13.60
N VAL A 125 -13.84 -7.37 13.24
CA VAL A 125 -14.90 -6.42 13.63
C VAL A 125 -15.42 -5.69 12.39
N PRO A 126 -16.58 -5.02 12.46
CA PRO A 126 -17.03 -4.13 11.38
C PRO A 126 -15.96 -3.10 11.02
N LYS A 127 -15.96 -2.69 9.74
CA LYS A 127 -14.96 -1.77 9.17
C LYS A 127 -14.91 -0.41 9.87
N ASP A 128 -16.05 0.06 10.36
CA ASP A 128 -16.25 1.33 11.05
C ASP A 128 -16.08 1.22 12.57
N HIS A 129 -15.69 0.04 13.07
CA HIS A 129 -15.43 -0.19 14.48
C HIS A 129 -14.09 0.44 14.91
N GLU A 130 -14.02 0.98 16.13
CA GLU A 130 -12.83 1.66 16.66
C GLU A 130 -11.57 0.78 16.72
N ASP A 131 -11.76 -0.52 16.90
CA ASP A 131 -10.67 -1.51 16.91
C ASP A 131 -10.19 -1.95 15.52
N SER A 132 -10.88 -1.57 14.44
CA SER A 132 -10.43 -1.86 13.08
C SER A 132 -9.20 -1.01 12.75
N ASN A 133 -8.22 -1.59 12.06
CA ASN A 133 -7.08 -0.81 11.55
C ASN A 133 -7.46 0.01 10.30
N TYR A 134 -8.55 -0.33 9.61
CA TYR A 134 -9.00 0.32 8.38
C TYR A 134 -9.65 1.69 8.64
#